data_AF-L5KPM0-F1
#
_entry.id   AF-L5KPM0-F1
#
_cell.length_a   1.000
_cell.length_b   1.000
_cell.length_c   1.000
_cell.angle_alpha   90.00
_cell.angle_beta   90.00
_cell.angle_gamma   90.00
#
_symmetry.space_group_name_H-M   'P 1'
#
loop_
_entity.id
_entity.type
_entity.pdbx_description
1 polymer ?
#
loop_
_entity_poly.entity_id
_entity_poly.type
_entity_poly.pdbx_seq_one_letter_code
_entity_poly.pdbx_strand_id
1 'polypeptide(L)'
;MELWRQLRQAGLLPPGLGPPPQALRGVPPAGRAGKTLVSLGADTGGARESLLWIWEELENLRRVDVQLLGQLCSLGLEMGALREELVTFLEEEEEEEEEEDGGAAGGTGHLSGGGGER
;
A
#
# COMPACT_ATOMS: atom_id res chain seq x y z
N MET A 1 -9.92 10.63 -0.58
CA MET A 1 -10.48 9.36 -0.05
C MET A 1 -9.90 8.12 -0.71
N GLU A 2 -9.53 8.17 -2.00
CA GLU A 2 -9.02 6.99 -2.73
C GLU A 2 -7.66 6.47 -2.24
N LEU A 3 -6.68 7.36 -2.02
CA LEU A 3 -5.35 6.98 -1.50
C LEU A 3 -5.40 6.20 -0.18
N TRP A 4 -6.32 6.58 0.73
CA TRP A 4 -6.50 5.87 2.00
C TRP A 4 -7.07 4.47 1.82
N ARG A 5 -7.93 4.29 0.80
CA ARG A 5 -8.50 2.99 0.43
C ARG A 5 -7.42 2.08 -0.17
N GLN A 6 -6.58 2.63 -1.05
CA GLN A 6 -5.45 1.95 -1.67
C GLN A 6 -4.42 1.48 -0.61
N LEU A 7 -4.10 2.33 0.37
CA LEU A 7 -3.21 1.99 1.48
C LEU A 7 -3.73 0.83 2.35
N ARG A 8 -5.05 0.79 2.58
CA ARG A 8 -5.70 -0.34 3.27
C ARG A 8 -5.65 -1.61 2.43
N GLN A 9 -5.89 -1.52 1.12
CA GLN A 9 -5.83 -2.65 0.20
C GLN A 9 -4.41 -3.22 0.08
N ALA A 10 -3.39 -2.36 0.10
CA ALA A 10 -1.99 -2.75 0.07
C ALA A 10 -1.48 -3.37 1.39
N GLY A 11 -2.32 -3.49 2.43
CA GLY A 11 -1.92 -4.04 3.73
C GLY A 11 -0.89 -3.19 4.49
N LEU A 12 -0.67 -1.95 4.05
CA LEU A 12 0.32 -1.03 4.62
C LEU A 12 -0.23 -0.21 5.80
N LEU A 13 -1.49 -0.42 6.19
CA LEU A 13 -2.06 0.20 7.39
C LEU A 13 -1.71 -0.59 8.65
N PRO A 14 -1.10 0.04 9.67
CA PRO A 14 -0.94 -0.58 10.98
C PRO A 14 -2.28 -1.00 11.59
N PRO A 15 -2.36 -2.14 12.30
CA PRO A 15 -3.55 -2.52 13.05
C PRO A 15 -3.93 -1.43 14.05
N GLY A 16 -5.19 -0.97 14.02
CA GLY A 16 -5.70 0.05 14.93
C GLY A 16 -5.56 1.50 14.45
N LEU A 17 -5.06 1.75 13.23
CA LEU A 17 -5.16 3.08 12.65
C LEU A 17 -6.63 3.40 12.34
N GLY A 18 -7.16 4.40 13.05
CA GLY A 18 -8.54 4.86 12.94
C GLY A 18 -8.88 5.51 11.59
N PRO A 19 -10.03 6.21 11.48
CA PRO A 19 -10.39 6.90 10.25
C PRO A 19 -9.32 7.94 9.86
N PRO A 20 -9.14 8.25 8.56
CA PRO A 20 -8.07 9.12 8.08
C PRO A 20 -8.03 10.44 8.85
N PRO A 21 -6.84 10.96 9.21
CA PRO A 21 -6.70 12.25 9.89
C PRO A 21 -7.46 13.35 9.17
N GLN A 22 -8.03 14.32 9.91
CA GLN A 22 -8.77 15.45 9.34
C GLN A 22 -7.98 16.20 8.27
N ALA A 23 -6.66 16.27 8.43
CA ALA A 23 -5.76 16.90 7.47
C ALA A 23 -5.74 16.22 6.08
N LEU A 24 -6.11 14.94 5.99
CA LEU A 24 -6.24 14.20 4.74
C LEU A 24 -7.69 14.18 4.22
N ARG A 25 -8.67 14.69 4.98
CA ARG A 25 -10.09 14.72 4.59
C ARG A 25 -10.44 15.85 3.63
N GLY A 26 -9.50 16.77 3.35
CA GLY A 26 -9.72 17.89 2.42
C GLY A 26 -10.75 18.92 2.91
N VAL A 27 -11.18 18.84 4.17
CA VAL A 27 -12.05 19.83 4.80
C VAL A 27 -11.14 20.89 5.42
N PRO A 28 -11.14 22.14 4.90
CA PRO A 28 -10.45 23.23 5.58
C PRO A 28 -11.03 23.36 6.99
N PRO A 29 -10.22 23.65 8.02
CA PRO A 29 -10.75 23.85 9.37
C PRO A 29 -11.81 24.94 9.35
N ALA A 30 -13.07 24.56 9.60
CA ALA A 30 -14.20 25.46 9.59
C ALA A 30 -14.20 26.31 10.88
N GLY A 31 -13.72 27.56 10.76
CA GLY A 31 -13.85 28.62 11.78
C GLY A 31 -12.78 28.54 12.88
N ARG A 32 -12.17 29.62 13.39
CA ARG A 32 -12.56 31.04 13.44
C ARG A 32 -11.29 31.86 13.73
N ALA A 33 -10.45 32.12 12.73
CA ALA A 33 -9.29 33.00 12.90
C ALA A 33 -9.61 34.50 12.69
N GLY A 34 -10.90 34.86 12.58
CA GLY A 34 -11.30 36.21 12.13
C GLY A 34 -11.85 37.16 13.21
N LYS A 35 -12.01 36.73 14.47
CA LYS A 35 -12.81 37.50 15.45
C LYS A 35 -12.12 37.86 16.77
N THR A 36 -10.86 37.46 16.96
CA THR A 36 -10.15 37.69 18.25
C THR A 36 -8.87 38.50 18.10
N LEU A 37 -8.50 38.93 16.88
CA LEU A 37 -7.22 39.62 16.62
C LEU A 37 -7.31 41.16 16.59
N VAL A 38 -8.49 41.74 16.87
CA VAL A 38 -8.70 43.21 16.71
C VAL A 38 -8.14 44.04 17.88
N SER A 39 -7.67 43.42 18.98
CA SER A 39 -7.31 44.18 20.20
C SER A 39 -5.85 44.10 20.65
N LEU A 40 -4.89 43.80 19.77
CA LEU A 40 -3.47 43.82 20.16
C LEU A 40 -2.63 44.74 19.25
N GLY A 41 -2.69 46.04 19.51
CA GLY A 41 -1.55 46.95 19.26
C GLY A 41 -0.69 46.96 20.53
N ALA A 42 0.63 46.79 20.49
CA ALA A 42 1.56 47.74 19.88
C ALA A 42 2.96 47.14 19.54
N ASP A 43 3.09 45.83 19.37
CA ASP A 43 4.35 45.17 18.92
C ASP A 43 4.05 43.91 18.07
N THR A 44 2.95 43.96 17.32
CA THR A 44 2.36 42.80 16.65
C THR A 44 2.87 42.56 15.23
N GLY A 45 3.65 43.50 14.68
CA GLY A 45 4.27 43.41 13.36
C GLY A 45 5.53 42.55 13.26
N GLY A 46 5.93 41.87 14.35
CA GLY A 46 6.88 40.75 14.29
C GLY A 46 6.22 39.41 14.61
N ALA A 47 5.30 39.40 15.59
CA ALA A 47 4.60 38.18 16.00
C ALA A 47 3.60 37.69 14.95
N ARG A 48 2.90 38.60 14.26
CA ARG A 48 1.94 38.24 13.20
C ARG A 48 2.65 37.62 11.99
N GLU A 49 3.81 38.15 11.64
CA GLU A 49 4.67 37.75 10.53
C GLU A 49 5.31 36.40 10.86
N SER A 50 5.75 36.21 12.10
CA SER A 50 6.20 34.91 12.62
C SER A 50 5.10 33.85 12.54
N LEU A 51 3.86 34.19 12.91
CA LEU A 51 2.72 33.27 12.81
C LEU A 51 2.36 32.94 11.36
N LEU A 52 2.43 33.91 10.44
CA LEU A 52 2.21 33.69 9.01
C LEU A 52 3.28 32.75 8.43
N TRP A 53 4.55 32.98 8.78
CA TRP A 53 5.65 32.11 8.38
C TRP A 53 5.47 30.68 8.90
N ILE A 54 5.12 30.51 10.20
CA ILE A 54 4.82 29.19 10.76
C ILE A 54 3.69 28.49 9.99
N TRP A 55 2.66 29.22 9.60
CA TRP A 55 1.53 28.65 8.85
C TRP A 55 1.95 28.17 7.46
N GLU A 56 2.77 28.96 6.77
CA GLU A 56 3.33 28.59 5.47
C GLU A 56 4.22 27.35 5.57
N GLU A 57 5.10 27.27 6.58
CA GLU A 57 5.93 26.09 6.82
C GLU A 57 5.09 24.84 7.14
N LEU A 58 4.00 24.98 7.91
CA LEU A 58 3.07 23.88 8.18
C LEU A 58 2.33 23.43 6.92
N GLU A 59 1.97 24.34 6.02
CA GLU A 59 1.36 24.02 4.73
C GLU A 59 2.36 23.34 3.79
N ASN A 60 3.61 23.80 3.76
CA ASN A 60 4.70 23.18 3.02
C ASN A 60 4.96 21.75 3.51
N LEU A 61 5.05 21.56 4.82
CA LEU A 61 5.21 20.23 5.42
C LEU A 61 4.03 19.32 5.07
N ARG A 62 2.79 19.83 5.15
CA ARG A 62 1.59 19.10 4.72
C ARG A 62 1.68 18.68 3.25
N ARG A 63 2.21 19.54 2.38
CA ARG A 63 2.37 19.24 0.96
C ARG A 63 3.40 18.14 0.71
N VAL A 64 4.48 18.12 1.48
CA VAL A 64 5.49 17.05 1.46
C VAL A 64 4.90 15.74 1.95
N ASP A 65 4.16 15.75 3.07
CA ASP A 65 3.48 14.56 3.61
C ASP A 65 2.56 13.90 2.57
N VAL A 66 1.78 14.71 1.85
CA VAL A 66 0.86 14.20 0.82
C VAL A 66 1.61 13.58 -0.35
N GLN A 67 2.74 14.16 -0.77
CA GLN A 67 3.58 13.60 -1.82
C GLN A 67 4.20 12.27 -1.38
N LEU A 68 4.79 12.23 -0.19
CA LEU A 68 5.36 11.02 0.40
C LEU A 68 4.32 9.91 0.52
N LEU A 69 3.10 10.25 0.96
CA LEU A 69 2.00 9.30 1.01
C LEU A 69 1.69 8.72 -0.37
N GLY A 70 1.69 9.54 -1.41
CA GLY A 70 1.52 9.09 -2.79
C GLY A 70 2.62 8.11 -3.22
N GLN A 71 3.89 8.42 -2.93
CA GLN A 71 5.03 7.56 -3.24
C GLN A 71 4.95 6.21 -2.52
N LEU A 72 4.60 6.21 -1.23
CA LEU A 72 4.43 4.99 -0.45
C LEU A 72 3.26 4.14 -0.97
N CYS A 73 2.17 4.77 -1.41
CA CYS A 73 1.07 4.04 -2.06
C CYS A 73 1.52 3.37 -3.36
N SER A 74 2.22 4.09 -4.24
CA SER A 74 2.75 3.52 -5.49
C SER A 74 3.66 2.33 -5.23
N LEU A 75 4.63 2.49 -4.32
CA LEU A 75 5.54 1.42 -3.93
C LEU A 75 4.78 0.20 -3.35
N GLY A 76 3.76 0.44 -2.53
CA GLY A 76 2.93 -0.62 -1.98
C GLY A 76 2.19 -1.44 -3.03
N LEU A 77 1.70 -0.77 -4.09
CA LEU A 77 1.06 -1.45 -5.22
C LEU A 77 2.06 -2.27 -6.04
N GLU A 78 3.25 -1.73 -6.31
CA GLU A 78 4.34 -2.45 -7.00
C GLU A 78 4.78 -3.68 -6.22
N MET A 79 4.98 -3.56 -4.91
CA MET A 79 5.29 -4.68 -4.04
C MET A 79 4.18 -5.73 -3.99
N GLY A 80 2.91 -5.31 -4.08
CA GLY A 80 1.76 -6.20 -4.18
C GLY A 80 1.81 -7.02 -5.47
N ALA A 81 2.00 -6.36 -6.62
CA ALA A 81 2.12 -7.02 -7.92
C ALA A 81 3.30 -8.01 -7.95
N LEU A 82 4.46 -7.62 -7.42
CA LEU A 82 5.63 -8.52 -7.32
C LEU A 82 5.37 -9.75 -6.44
N ARG A 83 4.57 -9.61 -5.38
CA ARG A 83 4.19 -10.76 -4.55
C ARG A 83 3.27 -11.71 -5.31
N GLU A 84 2.32 -11.19 -6.07
CA GLU A 84 1.44 -12.00 -6.91
C GLU A 84 2.25 -12.73 -7.99
N GLU A 85 3.15 -12.04 -8.69
CA GLU A 85 4.06 -12.62 -9.69
C GLU A 85 4.93 -13.74 -9.09
N LEU A 86 5.50 -13.52 -7.90
CA LEU A 86 6.30 -14.53 -7.22
C LEU A 86 5.48 -15.77 -6.82
N VAL A 87 4.22 -15.57 -6.39
CA VAL A 87 3.33 -16.70 -6.06
C VAL A 87 3.04 -17.51 -7.33
N THR A 88 2.69 -16.86 -8.44
CA THR A 88 2.45 -17.55 -9.71
C THR A 88 3.68 -18.30 -10.20
N PHE A 89 4.87 -17.70 -10.12
CA PHE A 89 6.11 -18.37 -10.51
C PHE A 89 6.38 -19.64 -9.68
N LEU A 90 6.15 -19.59 -8.36
CA LEU A 90 6.36 -20.75 -7.47
C LEU A 90 5.32 -21.86 -7.72
N GLU A 91 4.06 -21.49 -8.00
CA GLU A 91 3.02 -22.46 -8.37
C GLU A 91 3.37 -23.14 -9.71
N GLU A 92 3.83 -22.39 -10.70
CA GLU A 92 4.28 -22.93 -11.99
C GLU A 92 5.52 -23.84 -11.84
N GLU A 93 6.50 -23.45 -11.00
CA GLU A 93 7.70 -24.26 -10.73
C GLU A 93 7.36 -25.60 -10.02
N GLU A 94 6.39 -25.59 -9.08
CA GLU A 94 5.93 -26.81 -8.40
C GLU A 94 5.19 -27.77 -9.35
N GLU A 95 4.38 -27.25 -10.28
CA GLU A 95 3.70 -28.07 -11.31
C GLU A 95 4.70 -28.71 -12.29
N GLU A 96 5.77 -28.01 -12.69
CA GLU A 96 6.83 -28.56 -13.54
C GLU A 96 7.61 -29.70 -12.85
N GLU A 97 7.89 -29.59 -11.54
CA GLU A 97 8.52 -30.67 -10.78
C GLU A 97 7.63 -31.92 -10.64
N GLU A 98 6.31 -31.75 -10.50
CA GLU A 98 5.36 -32.88 -10.43
C GLU A 98 5.21 -33.63 -11.77
N GLU A 99 5.29 -32.94 -12.92
CA GLU A 99 5.23 -33.57 -14.24
C GLU A 99 6.51 -34.36 -14.59
N GLU A 100 7.67 -33.96 -14.07
CA GLU A 100 8.95 -34.66 -14.33
C GLU A 100 9.07 -36.00 -13.56
N ASP A 101 8.47 -36.13 -12.37
CA ASP A 101 8.44 -37.38 -11.58
C ASP A 101 7.32 -38.35 -12.03
N GLY A 102 6.21 -37.84 -12.56
CA GLY A 102 5.06 -38.63 -13.02
C GLY A 102 5.22 -39.35 -14.37
N GLY A 103 6.18 -38.95 -15.21
CA GLY A 103 6.35 -39.43 -16.58
C GLY A 103 6.96 -40.84 -16.75
N ALA A 104 7.48 -41.47 -15.69
CA ALA A 104 8.23 -42.72 -15.80
C ALA A 104 7.39 -44.02 -15.70
N ALA A 105 6.10 -43.95 -15.38
CA ALA A 105 5.25 -45.12 -15.15
C ALA A 105 4.23 -45.38 -16.27
N GLY A 106 4.63 -45.22 -17.54
CA GLY A 106 3.74 -45.29 -18.70
C GLY A 106 4.23 -46.19 -19.82
N GLY A 107 4.40 -47.50 -19.57
CA GLY A 107 4.39 -48.47 -20.67
C GLY A 107 5.25 -49.70 -20.48
N THR A 108 4.63 -50.81 -20.07
CA THR A 108 4.87 -52.11 -20.71
C THR A 108 3.54 -52.88 -20.73
N GLY A 109 2.77 -52.67 -21.80
CA GLY A 109 1.73 -53.62 -22.18
C GLY A 109 2.34 -54.76 -22.99
N HIS A 110 1.89 -55.98 -22.68
CA HIS A 110 1.86 -57.15 -23.58
C HIS A 110 3.19 -57.90 -23.79
N LEU A 111 3.33 -59.21 -23.51
CA LEU A 111 2.83 -60.32 -24.35
C LEU A 111 2.86 -61.70 -23.62
N SER A 112 1.70 -62.37 -23.59
CA SER A 112 1.40 -63.80 -23.89
C SER A 112 2.29 -65.01 -23.50
N GLY A 113 1.57 -66.06 -23.03
CA GLY A 113 1.85 -67.48 -23.27
C GLY A 113 2.26 -68.25 -22.00
N GLY A 114 1.58 -69.27 -21.49
CA GLY A 114 0.62 -70.19 -22.08
C GLY A 114 1.06 -71.63 -21.79
N GLY A 115 0.38 -72.30 -20.85
CA GLY A 115 0.25 -73.76 -20.78
C GLY A 115 1.43 -74.60 -20.25
N GLY A 116 1.11 -75.61 -19.43
CA GLY A 116 2.03 -76.73 -19.18
C GLY A 116 1.81 -77.48 -17.87
N GLU A 117 0.84 -78.38 -17.86
CA GLU A 117 0.59 -79.40 -16.82
C GLU A 117 1.84 -80.26 -16.53
N ARG A 118 2.12 -80.53 -15.24
CA ARG A 118 2.15 -81.89 -14.67
C ARG A 118 2.40 -81.89 -13.16
#